data_AF-A0A8H3WZV6-F1
#
_entry.id   AF-A0A8H3WZV6-F1
#
_cell.length_a   1.000
_cell.length_b   1.000
_cell.length_c   1.000
_cell.angle_alpha   90.00
_cell.angle_beta   90.00
_cell.angle_gamma   90.00
#
_symmetry.space_group_name_H-M   'P 1'
#
loop_
_entity.id
_entity.type
_entity.pdbx_description
1 polymer ?
#
loop_
_entity_poly.entity_id
_entity_poly.type
_entity_poly.pdbx_seq_one_letter_code
_entity_poly.pdbx_strand_id
1 'polypeptide(L)'
;MQHWSMPVTSGNLFIERHYIHCVSSRNGIYVYGGDGGGELSMIRLNVSNLIWSTFSGTLAPPTPVGYSATLLNDTSILYIGGGTNLRFGAQFSYPSLDKLSLYNINDNTWSSVATSGIIPSPRIDHGAVFIPQYNQILMFYGSSDTTIWALDTLKFVWSVASISNIGGSPTSLFSFASTLVGAYILIGFGRSNDSTDLVTNDFFLLDVSQKDNYKWVTTYDPTKQLQSFQPNSTTSTSSSPSNSSSNSSSNSSSNSSNNSSNNIVTIIGGIFGGLAGLIVIITIAVLVVKRYGHSSHPDFHPDFVTLQEKSSNQPITY
;
A
#
# COMPACT_ATOMS: atom_id res chain seq x y z
N MET A 1 14.95 -14.54 15.94
CA MET A 1 15.62 -14.36 14.63
C MET A 1 14.55 -14.44 13.55
N GLN A 2 14.60 -13.57 12.55
CA GLN A 2 13.76 -13.72 11.36
C GLN A 2 14.48 -14.67 10.39
N HIS A 3 13.74 -15.55 9.74
CA HIS A 3 14.28 -16.53 8.81
C HIS A 3 13.48 -16.50 7.52
N TRP A 4 14.17 -16.72 6.40
CA TRP A 4 13.55 -16.89 5.10
C TRP A 4 13.24 -18.36 4.86
N SER A 5 12.09 -18.62 4.25
CA SER A 5 11.69 -19.96 3.79
C SER A 5 11.10 -19.85 2.39
N MET A 6 11.37 -20.84 1.55
CA MET A 6 10.74 -20.97 0.24
C MET A 6 9.58 -21.98 0.34
N PRO A 7 8.32 -21.53 0.36
CA PRO A 7 7.18 -22.43 0.39
C PRO A 7 7.11 -23.23 -0.94
N VAL A 8 6.74 -24.50 -0.84
CA VAL A 8 6.48 -25.33 -2.04
C VAL A 8 5.09 -24.98 -2.56
N THR A 9 5.02 -24.48 -3.79
CA THR A 9 3.74 -24.20 -4.48
C THR A 9 3.50 -25.19 -5.61
N SER A 10 2.23 -25.43 -5.96
CA SER A 10 1.84 -26.25 -7.12
C SER A 10 0.87 -25.50 -8.05
N GLY A 11 0.36 -26.12 -9.11
CA GLY A 11 -0.59 -25.46 -10.04
C GLY A 11 -0.03 -25.06 -11.42
N ASN A 12 1.13 -25.61 -11.79
CA ASN A 12 1.72 -25.54 -13.14
C ASN A 12 1.81 -24.11 -13.73
N LEU A 13 2.35 -23.17 -12.94
CA LEU A 13 2.62 -21.81 -13.39
C LEU A 13 4.14 -21.57 -13.47
N PHE A 14 4.64 -21.26 -14.67
CA PHE A 14 6.08 -21.07 -14.94
C PHE A 14 6.38 -19.73 -15.64
N ILE A 15 5.57 -18.70 -15.39
CA ILE A 15 5.72 -17.41 -16.07
C ILE A 15 6.39 -16.43 -15.11
N GLU A 16 7.60 -16.02 -15.45
CA GLU A 16 8.28 -14.88 -14.83
C GLU A 16 7.60 -13.59 -15.26
N ARG A 17 7.39 -12.68 -14.29
CA ARG A 17 6.73 -11.39 -14.53
C ARG A 17 7.47 -10.27 -13.81
N HIS A 18 7.71 -9.17 -14.51
CA HIS A 18 8.29 -7.94 -13.97
C HIS A 18 7.26 -6.80 -13.97
N TYR A 19 7.52 -5.74 -13.20
CA TYR A 19 6.66 -4.55 -13.11
C TYR A 19 5.20 -4.85 -12.73
N ILE A 20 5.02 -5.83 -11.84
CA ILE A 20 3.73 -6.28 -11.32
C ILE A 20 3.40 -5.62 -9.97
N HIS A 21 2.12 -5.55 -9.64
CA HIS A 21 1.65 -5.24 -8.29
C HIS A 21 0.83 -6.41 -7.74
N CYS A 22 1.27 -6.96 -6.61
CA CYS A 22 0.57 -8.06 -5.95
C CYS A 22 -0.54 -7.54 -5.03
N VAL A 23 -1.68 -8.22 -5.01
CA VAL A 23 -2.79 -7.88 -4.11
C VAL A 23 -3.15 -9.09 -3.27
N SER A 24 -3.07 -8.95 -1.94
CA SER A 24 -3.47 -9.99 -1.01
C SER A 24 -4.91 -9.80 -0.55
N SER A 25 -5.66 -10.89 -0.49
CA SER A 25 -6.94 -11.01 0.21
C SER A 25 -6.82 -12.08 1.30
N ARG A 26 -7.90 -12.31 2.06
CA ARG A 26 -7.97 -13.41 3.04
C ARG A 26 -7.65 -14.79 2.44
N ASN A 27 -8.06 -15.03 1.19
CA ASN A 27 -8.04 -16.37 0.58
C ASN A 27 -7.07 -16.49 -0.60
N GLY A 28 -6.28 -15.48 -0.90
CA GLY A 28 -5.34 -15.57 -2.01
C GLY A 28 -4.53 -14.31 -2.28
N ILE A 29 -3.44 -14.51 -3.02
CA ILE A 29 -2.59 -13.45 -3.58
C ILE A 29 -2.84 -13.40 -5.09
N TYR A 30 -3.19 -12.24 -5.61
CA TYR A 30 -3.59 -12.01 -6.99
C TYR A 30 -2.55 -11.18 -7.72
N VAL A 31 -2.27 -11.53 -8.97
CA VAL A 31 -1.35 -10.82 -9.86
C VAL A 31 -1.91 -10.83 -11.28
N TYR A 32 -1.86 -9.70 -11.96
CA TYR A 32 -2.25 -9.57 -13.37
C TYR A 32 -1.18 -8.82 -14.18
N GLY A 33 -1.17 -8.96 -15.50
CA GLY A 33 -0.25 -8.20 -16.35
C GLY A 33 1.23 -8.44 -15.99
N GLY A 34 2.01 -7.37 -16.04
CA GLY A 34 3.47 -7.39 -15.96
C GLY A 34 4.14 -7.54 -17.32
N ASP A 35 5.47 -7.64 -17.32
CA ASP A 35 6.27 -7.97 -18.48
C ASP A 35 6.88 -9.35 -18.32
N GLY A 36 6.79 -10.20 -19.34
CA GLY A 36 7.17 -11.62 -19.26
C GLY A 36 6.68 -12.43 -20.47
N GLY A 37 7.33 -13.54 -20.78
CA GLY A 37 6.93 -14.39 -21.93
C GLY A 37 5.51 -14.96 -21.79
N GLY A 38 4.78 -15.07 -22.90
CA GLY A 38 3.47 -15.75 -22.94
C GLY A 38 2.24 -14.84 -22.71
N GLU A 39 1.06 -15.47 -22.63
CA GLU A 39 -0.22 -14.80 -22.39
C GLU A 39 -0.36 -14.43 -20.90
N LEU A 40 -0.56 -13.13 -20.62
CA LEU A 40 -0.59 -12.65 -19.24
C LEU A 40 -2.03 -12.70 -18.70
N SER A 41 -2.39 -13.87 -18.17
CA SER A 41 -3.66 -14.07 -17.44
C SER A 41 -3.59 -13.53 -16.01
N MET A 42 -4.76 -13.40 -15.36
CA MET A 42 -4.83 -13.26 -13.91
C MET A 42 -4.32 -14.56 -13.29
N ILE A 43 -3.44 -14.45 -12.30
CA ILE A 43 -2.97 -15.58 -11.51
C ILE A 43 -3.33 -15.35 -10.05
N ARG A 44 -3.71 -16.44 -9.38
CA ARG A 44 -4.00 -16.43 -7.94
C ARG A 44 -3.23 -17.56 -7.27
N LEU A 45 -2.50 -17.24 -6.22
CA LEU A 45 -2.02 -18.23 -5.25
C LEU A 45 -3.09 -18.37 -4.16
N ASN A 46 -3.67 -19.55 -4.00
CA ASN A 46 -4.49 -19.83 -2.84
C ASN A 46 -3.59 -20.02 -1.62
N VAL A 47 -3.74 -19.15 -0.62
CA VAL A 47 -2.85 -19.12 0.56
C VAL A 47 -3.07 -20.28 1.54
N SER A 48 -4.20 -21.00 1.46
CA SER A 48 -4.47 -22.12 2.38
C SER A 48 -3.80 -23.42 1.96
N ASN A 49 -3.58 -23.62 0.65
CA ASN A 49 -3.01 -24.85 0.10
C ASN A 49 -1.84 -24.61 -0.87
N LEU A 50 -1.45 -23.35 -1.09
CA LEU A 50 -0.33 -22.93 -1.93
C LEU A 50 -0.43 -23.42 -3.38
N ILE A 51 -1.66 -23.50 -3.90
CA ILE A 51 -1.94 -23.88 -5.30
C ILE A 51 -2.18 -22.63 -6.14
N TRP A 52 -1.44 -22.51 -7.23
CA TRP A 52 -1.64 -21.50 -8.26
C TRP A 52 -2.84 -21.85 -9.16
N SER A 53 -3.55 -20.82 -9.60
CA SER A 53 -4.63 -20.93 -10.58
C SER A 53 -4.60 -19.75 -11.55
N THR A 54 -4.94 -20.00 -12.80
CA THR A 54 -5.00 -19.00 -13.88
C THR A 54 -6.45 -18.69 -14.23
N PHE A 55 -6.76 -17.41 -14.40
CA PHE A 55 -8.08 -16.93 -14.81
C PHE A 55 -7.92 -15.98 -16.01
N SER A 56 -8.76 -16.20 -17.02
CA SER A 56 -8.84 -15.33 -18.20
C SER A 56 -10.24 -14.73 -18.27
N GLY A 57 -10.37 -13.57 -18.89
CA GLY A 57 -11.66 -12.92 -19.10
C GLY A 57 -11.63 -11.98 -20.29
N THR A 58 -12.73 -11.91 -21.03
CA THR A 58 -12.86 -11.14 -22.27
C THR A 58 -12.72 -9.63 -22.09
N LEU A 59 -12.89 -9.13 -20.86
CA LEU A 59 -12.76 -7.71 -20.50
C LEU A 59 -11.46 -7.40 -19.73
N ALA A 60 -10.53 -8.34 -19.68
CA ALA A 60 -9.24 -8.08 -19.05
C ALA A 60 -8.51 -6.96 -19.81
N PRO A 61 -7.97 -5.93 -19.12
CA PRO A 61 -7.32 -4.82 -19.81
C PRO A 61 -6.02 -5.28 -20.48
N PRO A 62 -5.59 -4.64 -21.58
CA PRO A 62 -4.29 -4.91 -22.19
C PRO A 62 -3.20 -4.81 -21.14
N THR A 63 -2.31 -5.80 -21.14
CA THR A 63 -1.47 -6.20 -20.01
C THR A 63 -0.66 -5.03 -19.44
N PRO A 64 -1.06 -4.47 -18.29
CA PRO A 64 -0.42 -3.28 -17.77
C PRO A 64 0.91 -3.65 -17.08
N VAL A 65 1.91 -2.80 -17.22
CA VAL A 65 3.15 -2.77 -16.44
C VAL A 65 3.19 -1.50 -15.59
N GLY A 66 3.82 -1.54 -14.42
CA GLY A 66 4.01 -0.36 -13.57
C GLY A 66 2.70 0.29 -13.12
N TYR A 67 1.63 -0.50 -13.05
CA TYR A 67 0.33 -0.08 -12.52
C TYR A 67 0.31 -0.25 -10.99
N SER A 68 -0.68 0.36 -10.34
CA SER A 68 -1.03 0.05 -8.96
C SER A 68 -2.32 -0.76 -8.90
N ALA A 69 -2.42 -1.70 -7.97
CA ALA A 69 -3.64 -2.48 -7.76
C ALA A 69 -4.04 -2.49 -6.28
N THR A 70 -5.33 -2.28 -6.00
CA THR A 70 -5.86 -2.16 -4.63
C THR A 70 -7.10 -3.04 -4.48
N LEU A 71 -7.15 -3.85 -3.42
CA LEU A 71 -8.37 -4.58 -3.04
C LEU A 71 -9.36 -3.62 -2.37
N LEU A 72 -10.54 -3.50 -2.96
CA LEU A 72 -11.67 -2.74 -2.45
C LEU A 72 -12.73 -3.69 -1.87
N ASN A 73 -13.23 -3.36 -0.69
CA ASN A 73 -14.35 -4.03 -0.02
C ASN A 73 -14.21 -5.56 0.04
N ASP A 74 -12.98 -6.08 0.14
CA ASP A 74 -12.65 -7.52 0.11
C ASP A 74 -13.24 -8.30 -1.08
N THR A 75 -13.59 -7.64 -2.18
CA THR A 75 -14.32 -8.25 -3.30
C THR A 75 -13.78 -7.89 -4.67
N SER A 76 -13.26 -6.68 -4.85
CA SER A 76 -12.85 -6.21 -6.18
C SER A 76 -11.47 -5.58 -6.15
N ILE A 77 -10.59 -5.97 -7.07
CA ILE A 77 -9.28 -5.36 -7.25
C ILE A 77 -9.42 -4.24 -8.28
N LEU A 78 -9.15 -3.01 -7.88
CA LEU A 78 -9.09 -1.85 -8.77
C LEU A 78 -7.66 -1.69 -9.30
N TYR A 79 -7.53 -1.57 -10.61
CA TYR A 79 -6.28 -1.29 -11.31
C TYR A 79 -6.23 0.17 -11.77
N ILE A 80 -5.14 0.86 -11.45
CA ILE A 80 -4.96 2.29 -11.76
C ILE A 80 -3.64 2.49 -12.49
N GLY A 81 -3.70 3.22 -13.60
CA GLY A 81 -2.55 3.66 -14.39
C GLY A 81 -1.73 2.49 -14.95
N GLY A 82 -0.43 2.73 -15.03
CA GLY A 82 0.52 1.84 -15.69
C GLY A 82 0.74 2.21 -17.15
N GLY A 83 1.34 1.28 -17.89
CA GLY A 83 1.51 1.38 -19.33
C GLY A 83 1.35 0.03 -19.98
N THR A 84 1.10 0.03 -21.28
CA THR A 84 0.91 -1.20 -22.07
C THR A 84 2.01 -1.30 -23.11
N ASN A 85 2.60 -2.48 -23.25
CA ASN A 85 3.85 -2.66 -24.01
C ASN A 85 3.66 -3.26 -25.41
N LEU A 86 4.62 -2.87 -26.25
CA LEU A 86 4.96 -3.12 -27.66
C LEU A 86 5.09 -4.61 -28.07
N ARG A 87 4.16 -5.52 -27.74
CA ARG A 87 4.29 -6.92 -28.22
C ARG A 87 4.30 -7.07 -29.76
N PHE A 88 4.01 -6.00 -30.51
CA PHE A 88 3.93 -5.99 -31.97
C PHE A 88 4.47 -4.70 -32.64
N GLY A 89 5.45 -4.01 -32.01
CA GLY A 89 6.05 -2.80 -32.61
C GLY A 89 5.18 -1.52 -32.56
N ALA A 90 4.11 -1.52 -31.77
CA ALA A 90 3.24 -0.35 -31.55
C ALA A 90 3.67 0.47 -30.32
N GLN A 91 3.74 1.80 -30.46
CA GLN A 91 4.18 2.75 -29.42
C GLN A 91 3.60 2.46 -28.02
N PHE A 92 4.44 2.53 -26.99
CA PHE A 92 4.03 2.39 -25.59
C PHE A 92 2.87 3.34 -25.27
N SER A 93 1.76 2.80 -24.77
CA SER A 93 0.55 3.56 -24.50
C SER A 93 0.28 3.64 -23.01
N TYR A 94 0.00 4.86 -22.55
CA TYR A 94 -0.44 5.15 -21.21
C TYR A 94 -1.97 5.25 -21.20
N PRO A 95 -2.68 4.31 -20.56
CA PRO A 95 -4.14 4.35 -20.52
C PRO A 95 -4.64 5.60 -19.80
N SER A 96 -5.71 6.18 -20.34
CA SER A 96 -6.46 7.25 -19.67
C SER A 96 -6.99 6.75 -18.33
N LEU A 97 -7.09 7.66 -17.35
CA LEU A 97 -7.66 7.37 -16.03
C LEU A 97 -9.16 7.67 -15.95
N ASP A 98 -9.80 8.02 -17.08
CA ASP A 98 -11.26 8.19 -17.23
C ASP A 98 -12.05 6.88 -17.11
N LYS A 99 -11.37 5.75 -17.19
CA LYS A 99 -11.95 4.42 -17.08
C LYS A 99 -10.93 3.48 -16.45
N LEU A 100 -11.31 2.87 -15.33
CA LEU A 100 -10.46 1.96 -14.57
C LEU A 100 -10.98 0.53 -14.65
N SER A 101 -10.07 -0.43 -14.59
CA SER A 101 -10.40 -1.85 -14.62
C SER A 101 -10.63 -2.40 -13.22
N LEU A 102 -11.64 -3.25 -13.08
CA LEU A 102 -12.00 -3.94 -11.86
C LEU A 102 -11.95 -5.45 -12.09
N TYR A 103 -11.38 -6.18 -11.15
CA TYR A 103 -11.43 -7.64 -11.12
C TYR A 103 -12.17 -8.12 -9.87
N ASN A 104 -13.32 -8.76 -10.06
CA ASN A 104 -14.08 -9.33 -8.95
C ASN A 104 -13.48 -10.70 -8.57
N ILE A 105 -13.01 -10.80 -7.33
CA ILE A 105 -12.29 -11.99 -6.85
C ILE A 105 -13.22 -13.16 -6.49
N ASN A 106 -14.53 -12.92 -6.41
CA ASN A 106 -15.51 -13.95 -6.04
C ASN A 106 -15.93 -14.79 -7.24
N ASP A 107 -16.15 -14.14 -8.39
CA ASP A 107 -16.59 -14.81 -9.62
C ASP A 107 -15.49 -14.85 -10.72
N ASN A 108 -14.32 -14.27 -10.43
CA ASN A 108 -13.17 -14.19 -11.34
C ASN A 108 -13.47 -13.41 -12.63
N THR A 109 -14.34 -12.40 -12.57
CA THR A 109 -14.73 -11.60 -13.74
C THR A 109 -14.03 -10.25 -13.78
N TRP A 110 -13.79 -9.79 -15.02
CA TRP A 110 -13.31 -8.44 -15.29
C TRP A 110 -14.49 -7.53 -15.62
N SER A 111 -14.42 -6.31 -15.12
CA SER A 111 -15.33 -5.22 -15.45
C SER A 111 -14.54 -3.90 -15.50
N SER A 112 -15.24 -2.80 -15.74
CA SER A 112 -14.65 -1.48 -15.77
C SER A 112 -15.59 -0.44 -15.19
N VAL A 113 -15.03 0.62 -14.63
CA VAL A 113 -15.76 1.74 -14.06
C VAL A 113 -15.31 3.04 -14.69
N ALA A 114 -16.26 3.87 -15.10
CA ALA A 114 -15.97 5.22 -15.56
C ALA A 114 -15.64 6.10 -14.35
N THR A 115 -14.64 6.96 -14.49
CA THR A 115 -14.30 7.97 -13.49
C THR A 115 -14.73 9.35 -13.97
N SER A 116 -14.75 10.30 -13.05
CA SER A 116 -15.11 11.69 -13.33
C SER A 116 -14.33 12.65 -12.44
N GLY A 117 -14.59 13.96 -12.54
CA GLY A 117 -13.87 14.99 -11.77
C GLY A 117 -12.62 15.50 -12.49
N ILE A 118 -11.58 15.86 -11.73
CA ILE A 118 -10.32 16.35 -12.29
C ILE A 118 -9.42 15.13 -12.55
N ILE A 119 -9.55 14.57 -13.75
CA ILE A 119 -8.87 13.32 -14.10
C ILE A 119 -7.36 13.58 -14.23
N PRO A 120 -6.50 12.85 -13.48
CA PRO A 120 -5.05 13.02 -13.56
C PRO A 120 -4.52 12.61 -14.94
N SER A 121 -3.35 13.14 -15.30
CA SER A 121 -2.62 12.65 -16.47
C SER A 121 -2.25 11.16 -16.31
N PRO A 122 -2.26 10.39 -17.42
CA PRO A 122 -1.74 9.02 -17.44
C PRO A 122 -0.32 8.93 -16.86
N ARG A 123 -0.04 7.84 -16.15
CA ARG A 123 1.20 7.68 -15.37
C ARG A 123 1.54 6.21 -15.13
N ILE A 124 2.81 5.94 -14.87
CA ILE A 124 3.38 4.61 -14.63
C ILE A 124 4.36 4.66 -13.46
N ASP A 125 4.54 3.52 -12.79
CA ASP A 125 5.43 3.37 -11.64
C ASP A 125 5.13 4.36 -10.50
N HIS A 126 3.87 4.80 -10.45
CA HIS A 126 3.31 5.61 -9.37
C HIS A 126 3.02 4.77 -8.13
N GLY A 127 2.84 5.44 -7.01
CA GLY A 127 2.35 4.85 -5.78
C GLY A 127 0.84 5.09 -5.66
N ALA A 128 0.10 4.12 -5.16
CA ALA A 128 -1.30 4.31 -4.80
C ALA A 128 -1.59 3.63 -3.47
N VAL A 129 -2.15 4.38 -2.52
CA VAL A 129 -2.41 3.90 -1.16
C VAL A 129 -3.86 4.14 -0.81
N PHE A 130 -4.56 3.07 -0.46
CA PHE A 130 -5.94 3.12 0.01
C PHE A 130 -6.00 3.53 1.48
N ILE A 131 -6.88 4.49 1.77
CA ILE A 131 -7.22 4.96 3.11
C ILE A 131 -8.65 4.45 3.40
N PRO A 132 -8.79 3.31 4.10
CA PRO A 132 -10.10 2.67 4.28
C PRO A 132 -11.12 3.62 4.92
N GLN A 133 -10.72 4.35 5.97
CA GLN A 133 -11.59 5.24 6.74
C GLN A 133 -12.39 6.23 5.86
N TYR A 134 -11.85 6.59 4.70
CA TYR A 134 -12.46 7.57 3.80
C TYR A 134 -12.92 6.99 2.46
N ASN A 135 -12.75 5.68 2.24
CA ASN A 135 -12.92 5.05 0.93
C ASN A 135 -12.19 5.85 -0.16
N GLN A 136 -10.93 6.18 0.08
CA GLN A 136 -10.15 7.05 -0.78
C GLN A 136 -8.80 6.44 -1.10
N ILE A 137 -8.39 6.48 -2.36
CA ILE A 137 -7.01 6.17 -2.76
C ILE A 137 -6.28 7.49 -2.97
N LEU A 138 -5.10 7.63 -2.37
CA LEU A 138 -4.15 8.66 -2.75
C LEU A 138 -3.15 8.11 -3.75
N MET A 139 -2.95 8.82 -4.86
CA MET A 139 -2.05 8.47 -5.94
C MET A 139 -0.93 9.49 -6.04
N PHE A 140 0.31 9.00 -6.07
CA PHE A 140 1.53 9.76 -5.90
C PHE A 140 2.44 9.57 -7.11
N TYR A 141 2.96 10.68 -7.65
CA TYR A 141 4.04 10.70 -8.64
C TYR A 141 3.79 9.83 -9.89
N GLY A 142 4.84 9.24 -10.49
CA GLY A 142 4.75 8.41 -11.71
C GLY A 142 4.55 9.17 -13.03
N SER A 143 4.64 10.48 -13.00
CA SER A 143 4.69 11.37 -14.16
C SER A 143 5.50 12.63 -13.80
N SER A 144 5.66 13.60 -14.70
CA SER A 144 6.27 14.89 -14.33
C SER A 144 5.43 15.74 -13.36
N ASP A 145 4.17 15.36 -13.15
CA ASP A 145 3.24 16.01 -12.23
C ASP A 145 3.42 15.48 -10.80
N THR A 146 3.80 16.37 -9.88
CA THR A 146 3.98 16.06 -8.45
C THR A 146 2.69 16.25 -7.63
N THR A 147 1.57 16.62 -8.26
CA THR A 147 0.27 16.69 -7.61
C THR A 147 -0.12 15.33 -7.04
N ILE A 148 -0.57 15.34 -5.79
CA ILE A 148 -1.14 14.14 -5.15
C ILE A 148 -2.63 14.12 -5.47
N TRP A 149 -3.05 13.04 -6.11
CA TRP A 149 -4.42 12.85 -6.55
C TRP A 149 -5.18 11.99 -5.57
N ALA A 150 -6.47 12.28 -5.40
CA ALA A 150 -7.38 11.52 -4.56
C ALA A 150 -8.50 10.94 -5.43
N LEU A 151 -8.74 9.64 -5.29
CA LEU A 151 -9.88 8.96 -5.89
C LEU A 151 -10.86 8.55 -4.79
N ASP A 152 -12.08 9.09 -4.82
CA ASP A 152 -13.21 8.54 -4.07
C ASP A 152 -13.58 7.17 -4.68
N THR A 153 -13.42 6.08 -3.94
CA THR A 153 -13.62 4.72 -4.46
C THR A 153 -15.07 4.25 -4.40
N LEU A 154 -15.99 5.05 -3.84
CA LEU A 154 -17.43 4.79 -3.88
C LEU A 154 -18.07 5.43 -5.12
N LYS A 155 -17.63 6.64 -5.46
CA LYS A 155 -18.17 7.42 -6.60
C LYS A 155 -17.28 7.42 -7.83
N PHE A 156 -16.03 6.96 -7.69
CA PHE A 156 -15.00 7.02 -8.73
C PHE A 156 -14.76 8.45 -9.26
N VAL A 157 -14.69 9.41 -8.34
CA VAL A 157 -14.44 10.83 -8.64
C VAL A 157 -13.00 11.17 -8.25
N TRP A 158 -12.25 11.70 -9.21
CA TRP A 158 -10.92 12.24 -9.00
C TRP A 158 -10.96 13.69 -8.52
N SER A 159 -10.10 14.01 -7.55
CA SER A 159 -9.83 15.36 -7.08
C SER A 159 -8.36 15.54 -6.72
N VAL A 160 -7.92 16.78 -6.52
CA VAL A 160 -6.61 17.06 -5.91
C VAL A 160 -6.71 16.81 -4.41
N ALA A 161 -5.72 16.11 -3.84
CA ALA A 161 -5.66 15.89 -2.39
C ALA A 161 -5.34 17.20 -1.67
N SER A 162 -6.07 17.52 -0.59
CA SER A 162 -5.85 18.73 0.19
C SER A 162 -4.73 18.49 1.22
N ILE A 163 -3.56 19.06 0.94
CA ILE A 163 -2.36 18.99 1.79
C ILE A 163 -2.06 20.39 2.31
N SER A 164 -1.96 20.51 3.63
CA SER A 164 -1.92 21.80 4.35
C SER A 164 -0.55 22.46 4.42
N ASN A 165 0.51 21.74 4.04
CA ASN A 165 1.87 22.25 4.07
C ASN A 165 2.70 21.73 2.89
N ILE A 166 3.75 22.48 2.57
CA ILE A 166 4.77 22.03 1.64
C ILE A 166 5.58 20.90 2.30
N GLY A 167 5.88 19.87 1.52
CA GLY A 167 6.67 18.72 1.93
C GLY A 167 6.62 17.61 0.88
N GLY A 168 7.10 16.44 1.25
CA GLY A 168 7.26 15.32 0.31
C GLY A 168 8.50 15.47 -0.56
N SER A 169 8.62 14.62 -1.57
CA SER A 169 9.72 14.70 -2.53
C SER A 169 9.63 15.98 -3.35
N PRO A 170 10.73 16.75 -3.51
CA PRO A 170 10.74 17.96 -4.32
C PRO A 170 10.61 17.66 -5.82
N THR A 171 10.96 16.45 -6.23
CA THR A 171 10.90 15.96 -7.61
C THR A 171 9.99 14.75 -7.68
N SER A 172 9.52 14.44 -8.89
CA SER A 172 8.69 13.25 -9.08
C SER A 172 9.50 11.97 -8.86
N LEU A 173 8.85 10.99 -8.25
CA LEU A 173 9.38 9.66 -7.97
C LEU A 173 8.73 8.59 -8.86
N PHE A 174 9.52 7.59 -9.21
CA PHE A 174 9.12 6.40 -9.94
C PHE A 174 9.63 5.15 -9.21
N SER A 175 8.88 4.06 -9.27
CA SER A 175 9.29 2.75 -8.72
C SER A 175 9.65 2.81 -7.22
N PHE A 176 8.96 3.67 -6.47
CA PHE A 176 9.15 3.85 -5.03
C PHE A 176 8.21 2.95 -4.22
N ALA A 177 8.52 2.73 -2.95
CA ALA A 177 7.62 2.04 -2.03
C ALA A 177 6.64 3.04 -1.40
N SER A 178 5.36 2.67 -1.31
CA SER A 178 4.37 3.43 -0.56
C SER A 178 3.43 2.51 0.21
N THR A 179 3.14 2.83 1.47
CA THR A 179 2.28 2.00 2.32
C THR A 179 1.63 2.82 3.44
N LEU A 180 0.44 2.41 3.86
CA LEU A 180 -0.25 2.96 5.02
C LEU A 180 0.23 2.26 6.31
N VAL A 181 0.73 3.04 7.26
CA VAL A 181 1.17 2.57 8.59
C VAL A 181 0.50 3.43 9.67
N GLY A 182 -0.47 2.86 10.38
CA GLY A 182 -1.31 3.60 11.31
C GLY A 182 -2.09 4.71 10.60
N ALA A 183 -1.91 5.95 11.02
CA ALA A 183 -2.51 7.13 10.38
C ALA A 183 -1.59 7.83 9.35
N TYR A 184 -0.52 7.18 8.89
CA TYR A 184 0.47 7.79 8.02
C TYR A 184 0.69 6.98 6.75
N ILE A 185 0.88 7.66 5.62
CA ILE A 185 1.43 7.05 4.42
C ILE A 185 2.94 7.27 4.43
N LEU A 186 3.70 6.17 4.48
CA LEU A 186 5.14 6.17 4.32
C LEU A 186 5.48 5.97 2.85
N ILE A 187 6.28 6.88 2.30
CA ILE A 187 6.88 6.81 0.97
C ILE A 187 8.39 6.71 1.15
N GLY A 188 9.05 5.85 0.40
CA GLY A 188 10.51 5.79 0.43
C GLY A 188 11.12 5.10 -0.77
N PHE A 189 12.41 5.34 -0.94
CA PHE A 189 13.21 4.83 -2.05
C PHE A 189 12.69 5.30 -3.42
N GLY A 190 13.08 4.58 -4.47
CA GLY A 190 12.65 4.82 -5.84
C GLY A 190 13.66 5.64 -6.62
N ARG A 191 13.20 6.11 -7.78
CA ARG A 191 13.99 6.80 -8.78
C ARG A 191 13.45 8.20 -9.02
N SER A 192 14.34 9.16 -9.22
CA SER A 192 13.96 10.48 -9.71
C SER A 192 14.69 10.78 -11.01
N ASN A 193 13.97 11.37 -11.97
CA ASN A 193 14.53 11.70 -13.28
C ASN A 193 15.23 13.08 -13.28
N ASP A 194 15.04 13.87 -12.23
CA ASP A 194 15.49 15.27 -12.16
C ASP A 194 16.74 15.46 -11.28
N SER A 195 17.31 14.39 -10.74
CA SER A 195 18.50 14.40 -9.87
C SER A 195 19.71 13.74 -10.53
N THR A 196 20.91 14.22 -10.17
CA THR A 196 22.19 13.59 -10.57
C THR A 196 22.32 12.15 -10.06
N ASP A 197 21.69 11.87 -8.91
CA ASP A 197 21.48 10.53 -8.38
C ASP A 197 20.10 10.03 -8.82
N LEU A 198 20.08 9.07 -9.75
CA LEU A 198 18.84 8.51 -10.30
C LEU A 198 18.01 7.71 -9.29
N VAL A 199 18.52 7.51 -8.07
CA VAL A 199 17.88 6.77 -6.97
C VAL A 199 17.94 7.60 -5.70
N THR A 200 16.89 7.51 -4.88
CA THR A 200 16.84 8.18 -3.56
C THR A 200 16.78 7.15 -2.43
N ASN A 201 17.33 7.52 -1.28
CA ASN A 201 17.17 6.81 0.00
C ASN A 201 16.30 7.60 0.98
N ASP A 202 15.64 8.67 0.50
CA ASP A 202 14.80 9.52 1.33
C ASP A 202 13.49 8.82 1.68
N PHE A 203 12.95 9.24 2.83
CA PHE A 203 11.64 8.82 3.30
C PHE A 203 10.75 10.05 3.53
N PHE A 204 9.50 9.93 3.14
CA PHE A 204 8.48 10.96 3.31
C PHE A 204 7.29 10.36 4.05
N LEU A 205 6.75 11.12 5.00
CA LEU A 205 5.64 10.68 5.82
C LEU A 205 4.48 11.67 5.70
N LEU A 206 3.36 11.21 5.16
CA LEU A 206 2.13 11.98 5.04
C LEU A 206 1.16 11.55 6.13
N ASP A 207 0.85 12.44 7.06
CA ASP A 207 -0.22 12.27 8.03
C ASP A 207 -1.58 12.37 7.33
N VAL A 208 -2.32 11.27 7.34
CA VAL A 208 -3.64 11.13 6.71
C VAL A 208 -4.78 10.98 7.73
N SER A 209 -4.52 11.35 8.99
CA SER A 209 -5.51 11.24 10.07
C SER A 209 -6.72 12.17 9.94
N GLN A 210 -6.64 13.20 9.10
CA GLN A 210 -7.68 14.19 8.87
C GLN A 210 -7.93 14.29 7.37
N LYS A 211 -9.06 13.74 6.91
CA LYS A 211 -9.48 13.86 5.50
C LYS A 211 -9.49 15.33 5.09
N ASP A 212 -9.01 15.60 3.88
CA ASP A 212 -8.95 16.93 3.28
C ASP A 212 -8.07 17.95 4.04
N ASN A 213 -7.24 17.48 4.97
CA ASN A 213 -6.24 18.29 5.68
C ASN A 213 -4.99 17.46 5.97
N TYR A 214 -4.48 16.77 4.95
CA TYR A 214 -3.29 15.94 5.08
C TYR A 214 -2.06 16.80 5.33
N LYS A 215 -1.06 16.24 5.99
CA LYS A 215 0.12 17.01 6.38
C LYS A 215 1.39 16.20 6.25
N TRP A 216 2.36 16.73 5.52
CA TRP A 216 3.71 16.17 5.54
C TRP A 216 4.33 16.40 6.92
N VAL A 217 4.87 15.33 7.50
CA VAL A 217 5.49 15.34 8.83
C VAL A 217 6.84 14.65 8.79
N THR A 218 7.68 14.91 9.79
CA THR A 218 9.02 14.34 9.91
C THR A 218 9.12 13.28 11.02
N THR A 219 8.04 13.07 11.78
CA THR A 219 8.01 12.16 12.92
C THR A 219 6.80 11.24 12.84
N TYR A 220 7.02 9.96 13.15
CA TYR A 220 5.98 8.95 13.22
C TYR A 220 5.52 8.78 14.67
N ASP A 221 4.21 8.89 14.91
CA ASP A 221 3.59 8.56 16.18
C ASP A 221 2.89 7.18 16.07
N PRO A 222 3.43 6.11 16.71
CA PRO A 222 2.84 4.78 16.64
C PRO A 222 1.46 4.69 17.30
N THR A 223 1.11 5.63 18.17
CA THR A 223 -0.20 5.64 18.86
C THR A 223 -1.31 6.22 17.99
N LYS A 224 -0.95 6.97 16.93
CA LYS A 224 -1.91 7.61 16.03
C LYS A 224 -2.41 6.62 14.98
N GLN A 225 -3.70 6.30 15.06
CA GLN A 225 -4.36 5.32 14.21
C GLN A 225 -5.53 5.99 13.47
N LEU A 226 -5.86 5.50 12.27
CA LEU A 226 -7.12 5.82 11.63
C LEU A 226 -8.27 5.28 12.51
N GLN A 227 -9.39 5.99 12.55
CA GLN A 227 -10.54 5.52 13.32
C GLN A 227 -11.10 4.26 12.65
N SER A 228 -11.30 3.20 13.43
CA SER A 228 -11.99 2.00 12.95
C SER A 228 -13.44 2.35 12.61
N PHE A 229 -13.94 1.88 11.47
CA PHE A 229 -15.37 1.91 11.20
C PHE A 229 -16.10 1.12 12.29
N GLN A 230 -16.85 1.83 13.15
CA GLN A 230 -17.97 1.22 13.85
C GLN A 230 -19.22 1.51 13.03
N PRO A 231 -20.01 0.50 12.63
CA PRO A 231 -21.36 0.76 12.16
C PRO A 231 -22.13 1.34 13.34
N ASN A 232 -22.32 2.67 13.35
CA ASN A 232 -23.03 3.35 14.42
C ASN A 232 -24.44 2.77 14.55
N SER A 233 -24.72 2.24 15.74
CA SER A 233 -26.06 1.89 16.18
C SER A 233 -26.85 3.20 16.29
N THR A 234 -27.89 3.34 15.48
CA THR A 234 -28.74 4.53 15.44
C THR A 234 -29.50 4.69 16.76
N THR A 235 -29.02 5.54 17.66
CA THR A 235 -29.84 6.08 18.74
C THR A 235 -30.77 7.14 18.14
N SER A 236 -32.05 6.80 18.06
CA SER A 236 -33.14 7.68 17.67
C SER A 236 -33.38 8.74 18.75
N THR A 237 -33.04 9.99 18.48
CA THR A 237 -33.62 11.15 19.19
C THR A 237 -34.74 11.73 18.33
N SER A 238 -35.96 11.54 18.82
CA SER A 238 -37.20 12.11 18.31
C SER A 238 -37.28 13.61 18.60
N SER A 239 -37.53 14.42 17.57
CA SER A 239 -38.14 15.75 17.73
C SER A 239 -39.12 16.00 16.59
N SER A 240 -40.35 16.35 17.00
CA SER A 240 -41.62 16.37 16.29
C SER A 240 -41.69 17.28 15.04
N PRO A 241 -42.52 16.95 14.02
CA PRO A 241 -42.90 17.90 12.98
C PRO A 241 -44.19 18.66 13.32
N SER A 242 -44.19 19.94 12.94
CA SER A 242 -45.32 20.87 12.97
C SER A 242 -46.33 20.59 11.86
N ASN A 243 -47.61 20.68 12.23
CA ASN A 243 -48.82 20.52 11.43
C ASN A 243 -48.88 21.39 10.15
N SER A 244 -49.27 20.79 9.02
CA SER A 244 -50.21 21.38 8.08
C SER A 244 -51.05 20.29 7.40
N SER A 245 -52.34 20.57 7.32
CA SER A 245 -53.44 19.65 7.04
C SER A 245 -53.79 19.57 5.56
N SER A 246 -54.02 18.35 5.05
CA SER A 246 -55.11 18.08 4.11
C SER A 246 -55.50 16.59 4.11
N ASN A 247 -56.80 16.36 4.19
CA ASN A 247 -57.48 15.07 4.27
C ASN A 247 -57.31 14.25 2.98
N SER A 248 -57.11 12.94 3.11
CA SER A 248 -58.03 11.93 2.58
C SER A 248 -57.65 10.52 3.05
N SER A 249 -58.65 9.82 3.53
CA SER A 249 -58.64 8.48 4.10
C SER A 249 -58.78 7.40 3.03
N SER A 250 -58.05 6.29 3.15
CA SER A 250 -58.66 4.94 3.23
C SER A 250 -57.64 3.86 3.60
N ASN A 251 -58.10 3.00 4.51
CA ASN A 251 -57.46 1.83 5.11
C ASN A 251 -57.04 0.75 4.10
N SER A 252 -55.95 0.04 4.39
CA SER A 252 -56.04 -1.39 4.74
C SER A 252 -54.73 -1.93 5.31
N SER A 253 -54.94 -2.77 6.32
CA SER A 253 -54.02 -3.45 7.23
C SER A 253 -53.38 -4.71 6.64
N SER A 254 -52.15 -5.06 7.06
CA SER A 254 -51.92 -6.27 7.90
C SER A 254 -50.43 -6.58 8.17
N ASN A 255 -50.11 -6.68 9.46
CA ASN A 255 -49.29 -7.68 10.18
C ASN A 255 -47.99 -8.23 9.55
N SER A 256 -46.82 -7.91 10.13
CA SER A 256 -46.19 -8.58 11.30
C SER A 256 -45.32 -9.79 10.92
N SER A 257 -44.02 -9.69 11.15
CA SER A 257 -43.29 -10.64 12.01
C SER A 257 -41.86 -10.15 12.27
N ASN A 258 -41.64 -9.66 13.48
CA ASN A 258 -40.32 -9.61 14.09
C ASN A 258 -39.86 -11.04 14.38
N ASN A 259 -38.62 -11.37 14.04
CA ASN A 259 -37.88 -12.39 14.77
C ASN A 259 -36.41 -12.00 14.89
N SER A 260 -36.05 -11.60 16.10
CA SER A 260 -34.68 -11.44 16.57
C SER A 260 -34.04 -12.81 16.72
N SER A 261 -32.85 -12.99 16.14
CA SER A 261 -31.93 -14.04 16.57
C SER A 261 -30.58 -13.39 16.86
N ASN A 262 -30.29 -13.26 18.15
CA ASN A 262 -29.04 -12.72 18.67
C ASN A 262 -27.94 -13.78 18.54
N ASN A 263 -27.10 -13.69 17.52
CA ASN A 263 -25.86 -14.46 17.44
C ASN A 263 -24.72 -13.65 18.05
N ILE A 264 -24.34 -14.04 19.26
CA ILE A 264 -23.13 -13.57 19.96
C ILE A 264 -21.91 -14.01 19.13
N VAL A 265 -21.24 -13.07 18.47
CA VAL A 265 -19.91 -13.28 17.91
C VAL A 265 -18.90 -12.89 18.98
N THR A 266 -18.22 -13.89 19.52
CA THR A 266 -17.10 -13.73 20.46
C THR A 266 -15.87 -13.29 19.69
N ILE A 267 -15.38 -12.07 19.92
CA ILE A 267 -14.08 -11.61 19.42
C ILE A 267 -13.00 -12.18 20.36
N ILE A 268 -12.35 -13.28 19.94
CA ILE A 268 -11.05 -13.69 20.47
C ILE A 268 -10.00 -13.10 19.55
N GLY A 269 -9.22 -12.14 20.06
CA GLY A 269 -8.16 -11.51 19.28
C GLY A 269 -7.38 -10.43 20.00
N GLY A 270 -7.29 -10.49 21.34
CA GLY A 270 -6.37 -9.68 22.13
C GLY A 270 -5.80 -10.53 23.27
N ILE A 271 -4.52 -10.30 23.61
CA ILE A 271 -3.79 -10.83 24.78
C ILE A 271 -3.02 -12.16 24.57
N PHE A 272 -2.11 -12.23 23.58
CA PHE A 272 -0.96 -13.16 23.66
C PHE A 272 0.43 -12.50 23.46
N GLY A 273 0.52 -11.17 23.32
CA GLY A 273 1.80 -10.47 23.15
C GLY A 273 2.43 -9.89 24.42
N GLY A 274 1.66 -9.70 25.50
CA GLY A 274 2.10 -8.92 26.66
C GLY A 274 3.14 -9.61 27.54
N LEU A 275 2.88 -10.86 27.98
CA LEU A 275 3.82 -11.59 28.82
C LEU A 275 5.05 -12.09 28.06
N ALA A 276 4.88 -12.54 26.81
CA ALA A 276 5.99 -13.00 25.98
C ALA A 276 6.95 -11.85 25.62
N GLY A 277 6.42 -10.66 25.33
CA GLY A 277 7.24 -9.47 25.06
C GLY A 277 8.06 -9.01 26.25
N LEU A 278 7.50 -9.06 27.47
CA LEU A 278 8.18 -8.60 28.67
C LEU A 278 9.36 -9.51 29.06
N ILE A 279 9.23 -10.83 28.84
CA ILE A 279 10.32 -11.81 29.06
C ILE A 279 11.47 -11.58 28.07
N VAL A 280 11.17 -11.28 26.80
CA VAL A 280 12.18 -11.00 25.78
C VAL A 280 12.97 -9.74 26.12
N ILE A 281 12.31 -8.68 26.59
CA ILE A 281 12.97 -7.41 26.98
C ILE A 281 13.91 -7.61 28.17
N ILE A 282 13.47 -8.34 29.21
CA ILE A 282 14.31 -8.65 30.38
C ILE A 282 15.54 -9.47 29.97
N THR A 283 15.37 -10.44 29.07
CA THR A 283 16.47 -11.29 28.60
C THR A 283 17.52 -10.48 27.82
N ILE A 284 17.08 -9.56 26.95
CA ILE A 284 17.98 -8.67 26.20
C ILE A 284 18.75 -7.75 27.16
N ALA A 285 18.08 -7.17 28.16
CA ALA A 285 18.73 -6.29 29.14
C ALA A 285 19.85 -7.00 29.93
N VAL A 286 19.61 -8.24 30.38
CA VAL A 286 20.62 -9.05 31.08
C VAL A 286 21.83 -9.36 30.19
N LEU A 287 21.61 -9.66 28.91
CA LEU A 287 22.68 -9.93 27.95
C LEU A 287 23.54 -8.69 27.64
N VAL A 288 22.92 -7.51 27.57
CA VAL A 288 23.63 -6.24 27.37
C VAL A 288 24.50 -5.91 28.59
N VAL A 289 23.96 -6.04 29.81
CA VAL A 289 24.73 -5.80 31.04
C VAL A 289 25.91 -6.76 31.17
N LYS A 290 25.73 -8.04 30.83
CA LYS A 290 26.85 -9.02 30.82
C LYS A 290 27.91 -8.69 29.77
N ARG A 291 27.50 -8.20 28.59
CA ARG A 291 28.42 -7.91 27.48
C ARG A 291 29.25 -6.65 27.71
N TYR A 292 28.71 -5.66 28.40
CA TYR A 292 29.37 -4.35 28.60
C TYR A 292 29.86 -4.12 30.04
N GLY A 293 29.54 -5.01 30.98
CA GLY A 293 29.96 -4.91 32.37
C GLY A 293 31.37 -5.42 32.68
N HIS A 294 32.16 -5.86 31.68
CA HIS A 294 33.53 -6.36 31.89
C HIS A 294 34.56 -5.63 31.02
N SER A 295 34.66 -4.30 31.20
CA SER A 295 35.81 -3.53 30.75
C SER A 295 36.43 -2.82 31.94
N SER A 296 37.46 -3.43 32.53
CA SER A 296 38.31 -2.81 33.54
C SER A 296 39.74 -2.65 32.99
N HIS A 297 40.18 -1.40 32.98
CA HIS A 297 41.54 -0.83 32.94
C HIS A 297 42.50 -1.06 31.74
N PRO A 298 43.09 0.03 31.19
CA PRO A 298 44.26 -0.03 30.31
C PRO A 298 45.56 0.16 31.11
N ASP A 299 46.53 -0.73 30.92
CA ASP A 299 47.90 -0.54 31.42
C ASP A 299 48.74 0.24 30.40
N PHE A 300 49.38 1.30 30.90
CA PHE A 300 50.36 2.13 30.22
C PHE A 300 51.75 1.50 30.34
N HIS A 301 52.53 1.49 29.26
CA HIS A 301 53.99 1.38 29.36
C HIS A 301 54.68 2.15 28.22
N PRO A 302 55.62 3.08 28.51
CA PRO A 302 56.46 3.71 27.50
C PRO A 302 57.83 2.99 27.43
N ASP A 303 58.50 3.01 26.26
CA ASP A 303 59.84 3.62 26.11
C ASP A 303 60.64 3.28 24.81
N PHE A 304 61.18 4.36 24.22
CA PHE A 304 62.44 4.63 23.48
C PHE A 304 62.91 3.93 22.17
N VAL A 305 62.90 4.75 21.08
CA VAL A 305 64.00 5.21 20.18
C VAL A 305 64.91 4.20 19.44
N THR A 306 64.93 4.28 18.09
CA THR A 306 66.14 4.71 17.32
C THR A 306 65.82 5.07 15.86
N LEU A 307 66.43 6.17 15.38
CA LEU A 307 66.43 6.67 14.01
C LEU A 307 67.36 5.84 13.12
N GLN A 308 66.97 5.58 11.87
CA GLN A 308 67.94 5.56 10.77
C GLN A 308 67.32 6.02 9.45
N GLU A 309 67.92 7.09 8.94
CA GLU A 309 67.73 7.74 7.67
C GLU A 309 68.38 6.91 6.55
N LYS A 310 67.68 6.64 5.44
CA LYS A 310 68.33 6.55 4.12
C LYS A 310 67.39 6.76 2.95
N SER A 311 67.95 7.48 1.99
CA SER A 311 67.40 8.13 0.83
C SER A 311 67.06 7.22 -0.36
N SER A 312 66.26 7.80 -1.25
CA SER A 312 66.41 7.88 -2.72
C SER A 312 65.99 6.71 -3.62
N ASN A 313 65.20 7.13 -4.61
CA ASN A 313 65.20 6.77 -6.04
C ASN A 313 64.23 5.69 -6.55
N GLN A 314 63.22 6.22 -7.25
CA GLN A 314 62.57 5.66 -8.45
C GLN A 314 63.62 5.16 -9.47
N PRO A 315 63.23 4.24 -10.38
CA PRO A 315 63.03 4.73 -11.74
C PRO A 315 61.82 4.14 -12.48
N ILE A 316 61.33 4.96 -13.41
CA ILE A 316 60.45 4.63 -14.54
C ILE A 316 61.31 4.02 -15.66
N THR A 317 60.81 2.97 -16.33
CA THR A 317 60.94 2.61 -17.77
C THR A 317 60.37 1.18 -17.94
N TYR A 318 59.66 0.77 -18.99
CA TYR A 318 59.51 1.26 -20.37
C TYR A 318 58.03 1.24 -20.79
#